data_AF-A0A7C1TK19-F1
#
_entry.id   AF-A0A7C1TK19-F1
#
_cell.length_a   1.000
_cell.length_b   1.000
_cell.length_c   1.000
_cell.angle_alpha   90.00
_cell.angle_beta   90.00
_cell.angle_gamma   90.00
#
_symmetry.space_group_name_H-M   'P 1'
#
loop_
_entity.id
_entity.type
_entity.pdbx_description
1 polymer ?
#
loop_
_entity_poly.entity_id
_entity_poly.type
_entity_poly.pdbx_seq_one_letter_code
_entity_poly.pdbx_strand_id
1 'polypeptide(L)'
;MKARLYLGYILSGLGMGYILTMMGFADYDEVFNMFAFRDFRLTFSFLGSVAILALFSFAMIKVYPLQKKIFHPGLVTGSIVFGTGWAMTGACPSIVLVQLGQGKVAALFTIIGIILGVKLYWWLHARYFRWSTGSCGI
;
A
#
# COMPACT_ATOMS: atom_id res chain seq x y z
N MET A 1 -4.21 27.38 -10.48
CA MET A 1 -4.70 26.50 -9.37
C MET A 1 -4.15 25.08 -9.44
N LYS A 2 -4.15 24.40 -10.61
CA LYS A 2 -3.59 23.04 -10.78
C LYS A 2 -2.10 22.89 -10.41
N ALA A 3 -1.27 23.90 -10.67
CA ALA A 3 0.17 23.87 -10.35
C ALA A 3 0.47 23.77 -8.84
N ARG A 4 -0.34 24.42 -7.98
CA ARG A 4 -0.20 24.32 -6.51
C ARG A 4 -0.54 22.92 -5.99
N LEU A 5 -1.52 22.27 -6.61
CA LEU A 5 -1.89 20.87 -6.30
C LEU A 5 -0.79 19.90 -6.72
N TYR A 6 -0.24 20.05 -7.93
CA TYR A 6 0.88 19.21 -8.38
C TYR A 6 2.13 19.40 -7.51
N LEU A 7 2.46 20.62 -7.11
CA LEU A 7 3.53 20.89 -6.14
C LEU A 7 3.28 20.20 -4.80
N GLY A 8 2.04 20.25 -4.29
CA GLY A 8 1.65 19.54 -3.07
C GLY A 8 1.86 18.02 -3.16
N TYR A 9 1.49 17.40 -4.28
CA TYR A 9 1.70 15.96 -4.50
C TYR A 9 3.18 15.59 -4.65
N ILE A 10 3.98 16.43 -5.30
CA ILE A 10 5.41 16.20 -5.45
C ILE A 10 6.11 16.30 -4.08
N LEU A 11 5.76 17.31 -3.28
CA LEU A 11 6.32 17.47 -1.93
C LEU A 11 5.93 16.33 -1.00
N SER A 12 4.67 15.88 -1.02
CA SER A 12 4.24 14.76 -0.18
C SER A 12 4.87 13.44 -0.62
N GLY A 13 5.03 13.21 -1.93
CA GLY A 13 5.72 12.06 -2.49
C GLY A 13 7.21 12.03 -2.13
N LEU A 14 7.91 13.16 -2.28
CA LEU A 14 9.33 13.28 -1.88
C LEU A 14 9.50 13.11 -0.37
N GLY A 15 8.64 13.71 0.44
CA GLY A 15 8.66 13.55 1.89
C GLY A 15 8.45 12.09 2.31
N MET A 16 7.48 11.41 1.72
CA MET A 16 7.22 10.00 1.98
C MET A 16 8.42 9.12 1.57
N GLY A 17 9.01 9.37 0.39
CA GLY A 17 10.18 8.63 -0.08
C GLY A 17 11.43 8.85 0.77
N TYR A 18 11.65 10.08 1.23
CA TYR A 18 12.75 10.43 2.12
C TYR A 18 12.64 9.74 3.48
N ILE A 19 11.45 9.77 4.09
CA ILE A 19 11.19 9.10 5.37
C ILE A 19 11.36 7.58 5.24
N LEU A 20 10.82 6.98 4.17
CA LEU A 20 10.96 5.53 3.91
C LEU A 20 12.42 5.10 3.72
N THR A 21 13.21 5.92 3.02
CA THR A 21 14.65 5.68 2.84
C THR A 21 15.39 5.78 4.17
N MET A 22 15.10 6.80 4.98
CA MET A 22 15.72 6.99 6.30
C MET A 22 15.38 5.88 7.29
N MET A 23 14.21 5.27 7.17
CA MET A 23 13.77 4.17 8.04
C MET A 23 14.36 2.80 7.66
N GLY A 24 15.09 2.68 6.53
CA GLY A 24 15.69 1.40 6.11
C GLY A 24 14.72 0.44 5.40
N PHE A 25 13.45 0.82 5.21
CA PHE A 25 12.43 -0.01 4.53
C PHE A 25 12.73 -0.28 3.04
N ALA A 26 13.80 0.27 2.50
CA ALA A 26 14.20 0.06 1.12
C ALA A 26 15.00 -1.25 0.91
N ASP A 27 15.53 -1.86 1.98
CA ASP A 27 16.21 -3.16 1.90
C ASP A 27 15.23 -4.31 2.17
N TYR A 28 15.26 -5.33 1.30
CA TYR A 28 14.38 -6.50 1.40
C TYR A 28 14.66 -7.32 2.67
N ASP A 29 15.93 -7.45 3.06
CA ASP A 29 16.35 -8.24 4.22
C ASP A 29 15.80 -7.67 5.53
N GLU A 30 15.75 -6.34 5.68
CA GLU A 30 15.18 -5.71 6.88
C GLU A 30 13.67 -5.92 6.97
N VAL A 31 12.95 -5.84 5.85
CA VAL A 31 11.49 -6.08 5.84
C VAL A 31 11.18 -7.56 6.09
N PHE A 32 11.97 -8.47 5.52
CA PHE A 32 11.82 -9.90 5.78
C PHE A 32 12.10 -10.25 7.25
N ASN A 33 13.14 -9.66 7.85
CA ASN A 33 13.46 -9.83 9.26
C ASN A 33 12.38 -9.23 10.20
N MET A 34 11.68 -8.19 9.76
CA MET A 34 10.51 -7.65 10.46
C MET A 34 9.37 -8.68 10.52
N PHE A 35 9.06 -9.34 9.40
CA PHE A 35 8.03 -10.40 9.37
C PHE A 35 8.47 -11.70 10.06
N ALA A 36 9.78 -11.98 10.09
CA ALA A 36 10.36 -13.12 10.81
C ALA A 36 10.51 -12.88 12.34
N PHE A 37 10.03 -11.75 12.86
CA PHE A 37 10.10 -11.36 14.29
C PHE A 37 11.53 -11.36 14.88
N ARG A 38 12.56 -11.21 14.04
CA ARG A 38 13.94 -11.08 14.52
C ARG A 38 14.28 -9.67 14.98
N ASP A 39 13.72 -8.66 14.29
CA ASP A 39 13.93 -7.26 14.62
C ASP A 39 12.68 -6.62 15.24
N PHE A 40 12.67 -6.50 16.56
CA PHE A 40 11.61 -5.82 17.29
C PHE A 40 11.58 -4.30 17.01
N ARG A 41 12.73 -3.68 16.65
CA ARG A 41 12.81 -2.23 16.44
C ARG A 41 11.94 -1.74 15.28
N LEU A 42 12.03 -2.40 14.13
CA LEU A 42 11.24 -2.09 12.93
C LEU A 42 9.76 -2.46 13.13
N THR A 43 9.51 -3.62 13.76
CA THR A 43 8.16 -4.12 14.02
C THR A 43 7.37 -3.18 14.94
N PHE A 44 7.98 -2.70 16.04
CA PHE A 44 7.33 -1.73 16.93
C PHE A 44 7.14 -0.35 16.29
N SER A 45 8.09 0.10 15.46
CA SER A 45 7.95 1.37 14.72
C SER A 45 6.81 1.30 13.70
N PHE A 46 6.70 0.19 12.96
CA PHE A 46 5.62 -0.04 12.01
C PHE A 46 4.27 -0.17 12.73
N LEU A 47 4.17 -1.03 13.75
CA LEU A 47 2.93 -1.24 14.50
C LEU A 47 2.47 0.04 15.22
N GLY A 48 3.42 0.77 15.81
CA GLY A 48 3.16 2.06 16.45
C GLY A 48 2.65 3.11 15.47
N SER A 49 3.27 3.24 14.30
CA SER A 49 2.81 4.20 13.27
C SER A 49 1.40 3.85 12.75
N VAL A 50 1.12 2.57 12.51
CA VAL A 50 -0.23 2.11 12.11
C VAL A 50 -1.25 2.37 13.22
N ALA A 51 -0.92 2.09 14.48
CA ALA A 51 -1.82 2.33 15.60
C ALA A 51 -2.13 3.83 15.77
N ILE A 52 -1.12 4.70 15.68
CA ILE A 52 -1.30 6.15 15.75
C ILE A 52 -2.18 6.65 14.59
N LEU A 53 -1.91 6.19 13.37
CA LEU A 53 -2.74 6.53 12.19
C LEU A 53 -4.18 6.05 12.34
N ALA A 54 -4.39 4.84 12.90
CA ALA A 54 -5.73 4.32 13.13
C ALA A 54 -6.49 5.14 14.18
N LEU A 55 -5.85 5.50 15.29
CA LEU A 55 -6.43 6.37 16.32
C LEU A 55 -6.75 7.76 15.77
N PHE A 56 -5.82 8.35 15.00
CA PHE A 56 -6.02 9.64 14.37
C PHE A 56 -7.16 9.60 13.35
N SER A 57 -7.21 8.55 12.53
CA SER A 57 -8.31 8.33 11.58
C SER A 57 -9.64 8.21 12.31
N PHE A 58 -9.69 7.51 13.45
CA PHE A 58 -10.90 7.36 14.26
C PHE A 58 -11.35 8.69 14.90
N ALA A 59 -10.41 9.50 15.39
CA ALA A 59 -10.70 10.83 15.91
C ALA A 59 -11.24 11.78 14.81
N MET A 60 -10.74 11.64 13.58
CA MET A 60 -11.10 12.48 12.43
C MET A 60 -12.39 12.05 11.71
N ILE A 61 -12.97 10.89 12.04
CA ILE A 61 -14.27 10.42 11.51
C ILE A 61 -15.38 11.46 11.71
N LYS A 62 -15.28 12.23 12.80
CA LYS A 62 -16.27 13.24 13.17
C LYS A 62 -16.21 14.50 12.29
N VAL A 63 -15.07 14.75 11.64
CA VAL A 63 -14.83 15.93 10.78
C VAL A 63 -14.93 15.54 9.30
N TYR A 64 -14.49 14.34 8.93
CA TYR A 64 -14.57 13.81 7.58
C TYR A 64 -15.38 12.50 7.60
N PRO A 65 -16.68 12.53 7.23
CA PRO A 65 -17.47 11.31 7.21
C PRO A 65 -16.87 10.34 6.21
N LEU A 66 -16.46 9.16 6.69
CA LEU A 66 -16.02 8.08 5.81
C LEU A 66 -17.15 7.72 4.86
N GLN A 67 -16.84 7.69 3.57
CA GLN A 67 -17.81 7.21 2.58
C GLN A 67 -18.14 5.75 2.88
N LYS A 68 -19.44 5.44 2.93
CA LYS A 68 -19.92 4.07 3.14
C LYS A 68 -19.46 3.20 1.98
N LYS A 69 -18.39 2.44 2.19
CA LYS A 69 -17.92 1.45 1.22
C LYS A 69 -18.85 0.24 1.31
N ILE A 70 -19.46 -0.13 0.20
CA ILE A 70 -20.28 -1.33 0.10
C ILE A 70 -19.34 -2.54 0.26
N PHE A 71 -19.62 -3.40 1.23
CA PHE A 71 -18.86 -4.61 1.45
C PHE A 71 -19.23 -5.64 0.38
N HIS A 72 -18.28 -5.94 -0.50
CA HIS A 72 -18.42 -7.00 -1.49
C HIS A 72 -17.59 -8.22 -1.04
N PRO A 73 -18.07 -9.45 -1.29
CA PRO A 73 -17.32 -10.67 -0.94
C PRO A 73 -15.96 -10.76 -1.66
N GLY A 74 -15.83 -10.13 -2.84
CA GLY A 74 -14.55 -9.98 -3.54
C GLY A 74 -13.51 -9.17 -2.77
N LEU A 75 -13.92 -8.29 -1.85
CA LEU A 75 -13.00 -7.50 -1.03
C LEU A 75 -12.19 -8.39 -0.09
N VAL A 76 -12.82 -9.39 0.53
CA VAL A 76 -12.18 -10.30 1.48
C VAL A 76 -11.16 -11.20 0.78
N THR A 77 -11.55 -11.76 -0.37
CA THR A 77 -10.63 -12.61 -1.15
C THR A 77 -9.47 -11.78 -1.69
N GLY A 78 -9.74 -10.57 -2.18
CA GLY A 78 -8.72 -9.65 -2.66
C GLY A 78 -7.75 -9.20 -1.57
N SER A 79 -8.23 -8.89 -0.36
CA SER A 79 -7.37 -8.46 0.75
C SER A 79 -6.48 -9.60 1.26
N ILE A 80 -6.95 -10.85 1.26
CA ILE A 80 -6.13 -12.02 1.61
C ILE A 80 -5.02 -12.24 0.57
N VAL A 81 -5.35 -12.23 -0.73
CA VAL A 81 -4.35 -12.40 -1.81
C VAL A 81 -3.34 -11.24 -1.80
N PHE A 82 -3.81 -10.01 -1.59
CA PHE A 82 -2.94 -8.85 -1.50
C PHE A 82 -2.01 -8.91 -0.27
N GLY A 83 -2.55 -9.28 0.90
CA GLY A 83 -1.77 -9.41 2.14
C GLY A 83 -0.74 -10.52 2.07
N THR A 84 -1.10 -11.68 1.52
CA THR A 84 -0.16 -12.80 1.30
C THR A 84 0.93 -12.43 0.30
N GLY A 85 0.59 -11.72 -0.79
CA GLY A 85 1.57 -11.17 -1.73
C GLY A 85 2.56 -10.22 -1.05
N TRP A 86 2.07 -9.30 -0.23
CA TRP A 86 2.92 -8.36 0.51
C TRP A 86 3.84 -9.08 1.52
N ALA A 87 3.34 -10.09 2.22
CA ALA A 87 4.15 -10.89 3.15
C ALA A 87 5.26 -11.69 2.44
N MET A 88 4.99 -12.20 1.22
CA MET A 88 5.99 -12.94 0.44
C MET A 88 7.06 -12.03 -0.16
N THR A 89 6.68 -10.85 -0.66
CA THR A 89 7.61 -9.93 -1.33
C THR A 89 8.29 -8.96 -0.37
N GLY A 90 7.75 -8.74 0.83
CA GLY A 90 8.26 -7.72 1.74
C GLY A 90 8.19 -6.29 1.16
N ALA A 91 7.36 -6.06 0.13
CA ALA A 91 7.31 -4.79 -0.58
C ALA A 91 5.87 -4.36 -0.84
N CYS A 92 5.47 -3.20 -0.31
CA CYS A 92 4.17 -2.59 -0.59
C CYS A 92 4.29 -1.61 -1.77
N PRO A 93 3.19 -1.22 -2.45
CA PRO A 93 3.26 -0.42 -3.67
C PRO A 93 4.03 0.90 -3.50
N SER A 94 4.05 1.48 -2.29
CA SER A 94 4.88 2.66 -2.00
C SER A 94 6.36 2.34 -1.82
N ILE A 95 6.71 1.25 -1.13
CA ILE A 95 8.11 0.82 -0.94
C ILE A 95 8.74 0.49 -2.29
N VAL A 96 7.99 -0.16 -3.18
CA VAL A 96 8.47 -0.53 -4.53
C VAL A 96 8.89 0.71 -5.34
N LEU A 97 8.15 1.83 -5.23
CA LEU A 97 8.51 3.10 -5.89
C LEU A 97 9.79 3.70 -5.31
N VAL A 98 10.00 3.59 -4.00
CA VAL A 98 11.22 4.06 -3.33
C VAL A 98 12.41 3.18 -3.71
N GLN A 99 12.25 1.86 -3.72
CA GLN A 99 13.29 0.91 -4.12
C GLN A 99 13.71 1.09 -5.58
N LEU A 100 12.75 1.41 -6.47
CA LEU A 100 13.06 1.78 -7.86
C LEU A 100 13.94 3.04 -7.90
N GLY A 101 13.62 4.05 -7.09
CA GLY A 101 14.42 5.28 -6.97
C GLY A 101 15.83 5.04 -6.42
N GLN A 102 16.03 3.98 -5.62
CA GLN A 102 17.35 3.56 -5.13
C GLN A 102 18.11 2.62 -6.08
N GLY A 103 17.53 2.25 -7.22
CA GLY A 103 18.19 1.37 -8.20
C GLY A 103 18.21 -0.12 -7.81
N LYS A 104 17.35 -0.58 -6.90
CA LYS A 104 17.26 -1.99 -6.52
C LYS A 104 16.53 -2.78 -7.62
N VAL A 105 17.20 -3.76 -8.23
CA VAL A 105 16.67 -4.57 -9.34
C VAL A 105 15.42 -5.38 -8.95
N ALA A 106 15.29 -5.76 -7.67
CA ALA A 106 14.12 -6.46 -7.15
C ALA A 106 12.80 -5.64 -7.27
N ALA A 107 12.87 -4.31 -7.31
CA ALA A 107 11.72 -3.45 -7.53
C ALA A 107 11.09 -3.65 -8.93
N LEU A 108 11.89 -3.93 -9.96
CA LEU A 108 11.37 -4.16 -11.31
C LEU A 108 10.48 -5.42 -11.36
N PHE A 109 10.91 -6.50 -10.72
CA PHE A 109 10.14 -7.76 -10.71
C PHE A 109 8.81 -7.60 -9.96
N THR A 110 8.80 -6.87 -8.85
CA THR A 110 7.57 -6.59 -8.10
C THR A 110 6.62 -5.67 -8.87
N ILE A 111 7.12 -4.63 -9.56
CA ILE A 111 6.29 -3.77 -10.43
C ILE A 111 5.66 -4.59 -11.56
N ILE A 112 6.42 -5.44 -12.23
CA ILE A 112 5.90 -6.29 -13.31
C ILE A 112 4.81 -7.22 -12.75
N GLY A 113 5.05 -7.83 -11.58
CA GLY A 113 4.06 -8.64 -10.88
C GLY A 113 2.77 -7.88 -10.55
N ILE A 114 2.88 -6.64 -10.05
CA ILE A 114 1.72 -5.78 -9.77
C ILE A 114 0.95 -5.46 -11.05
N ILE A 115 1.63 -5.06 -12.13
CA ILE A 115 0.99 -4.71 -13.40
C ILE A 115 0.26 -5.93 -13.98
N LEU A 116 0.92 -7.09 -14.00
CA LEU A 116 0.32 -8.34 -14.48
C LEU A 116 -0.84 -8.78 -13.61
N GLY A 117 -0.70 -8.70 -12.28
CA GLY A 117 -1.74 -9.05 -11.32
C GLY A 117 -2.99 -8.17 -11.47
N VAL A 118 -2.83 -6.85 -11.61
CA VAL A 118 -3.94 -5.92 -11.84
C VAL A 118 -4.62 -6.19 -13.18
N LYS A 119 -3.83 -6.42 -14.24
CA LYS A 119 -4.37 -6.74 -15.58
C LYS A 119 -5.15 -8.04 -15.58
N LEU A 120 -4.63 -9.07 -14.91
CA LEU A 120 -5.28 -10.38 -14.79
C LEU A 120 -6.57 -10.27 -13.96
N TYR A 121 -6.52 -9.54 -12.84
CA TYR A 121 -7.72 -9.28 -12.03
C TYR A 121 -8.78 -8.55 -12.84
N TRP A 122 -8.40 -7.53 -13.62
CA TRP A 122 -9.34 -6.79 -14.47
C TRP A 122 -9.99 -7.69 -15.52
N TRP A 123 -9.22 -8.57 -16.16
CA TRP A 123 -9.72 -9.52 -17.14
C TRP A 123 -10.65 -10.60 -16.52
N LEU A 124 -10.24 -11.18 -15.39
CA LEU A 124 -11.05 -12.16 -14.65
C LEU A 124 -12.32 -11.53 -14.08
N HIS A 125 -12.23 -10.29 -13.61
CA HIS A 125 -13.37 -9.57 -13.08
C HIS A 125 -14.40 -9.24 -14.17
N ALA A 126 -13.94 -8.80 -15.35
CA ALA A 126 -14.80 -8.53 -16.50
C ALA A 126 -15.52 -9.79 -17.00
N ARG A 127 -14.89 -10.97 -16.87
CA ARG A 127 -15.41 -12.24 -17.41
C ARG A 127 -16.27 -13.03 -16.42
N TYR A 128 -15.85 -13.14 -15.16
CA TYR A 128 -16.51 -14.01 -14.18
C TYR A 128 -17.22 -13.23 -13.08
N PHE A 129 -16.53 -12.25 -12.47
CA PHE A 129 -16.97 -11.78 -11.18
C PHE A 129 -18.01 -10.66 -11.23
N ARG A 130 -18.01 -9.79 -12.25
CA ARG A 130 -19.00 -8.69 -12.45
C ARG A 130 -19.47 -8.01 -11.15
N TRP A 131 -18.64 -8.01 -10.09
CA TRP A 131 -19.04 -7.47 -8.80
C TRP A 131 -19.17 -5.97 -8.98
N SER A 132 -20.18 -5.37 -8.37
CA SER A 132 -20.36 -3.93 -8.43
C SER A 132 -19.06 -3.26 -7.97
N THR A 133 -18.33 -2.63 -8.90
CA THR A 133 -17.22 -1.73 -8.59
C THR A 133 -17.72 -0.36 -8.15
N GLY A 134 -19.04 -0.21 -8.00
CA GLY A 134 -19.71 0.97 -7.49
C GLY A 134 -19.25 1.24 -6.06
N SER A 135 -18.24 2.09 -5.93
CA SER A 135 -17.93 2.75 -4.66
C SER A 135 -18.99 3.81 -4.29
N CYS A 136 -19.96 4.05 -5.18
CA CYS A 136 -21.13 4.89 -4.96
C CYS A 136 -22.38 4.10 -5.31
N GLY A 137 -23.37 4.12 -4.40
CA GLY A 137 -24.76 3.85 -4.76
C GLY A 137 -25.30 5.02 -5.57
N ILE A 138 -25.00 5.02 -6.87
CA ILE A 138 -25.83 5.66 -7.90
C ILE A 138 -26.15 4.61 -8.97
#